data_AF-A0A9W4T371-F1
#
_entry.id   AF-A0A9W4T371-F1
#
_cell.length_a   1.000
_cell.length_b   1.000
_cell.length_c   1.000
_cell.angle_alpha   90.00
_cell.angle_beta   90.00
_cell.angle_gamma   90.00
#
_symmetry.space_group_name_H-M   'P 1'
#
loop_
_entity.id
_entity.type
_entity.pdbx_description
1 polymer ?
#
loop_
_entity_poly.entity_id
_entity_poly.type
_entity_poly.pdbx_seq_one_letter_code
_entity_poly.pdbx_strand_id
1 'polypeptide(L)' 'LGAVKFGPNVKKVSLVYSKRNNNAGARYFKKENLPRIIYNNPSLPIEVTALEEKDVKPTLTVEFGI' A
#
# COMPACT_ATOMS: atom_id res chain seq x y z
N LEU A 1 10.97 -8.17 -5.15
CA LEU A 1 9.87 -7.85 -6.11
C LEU A 1 9.14 -6.64 -5.55
N GLY A 2 9.11 -5.50 -6.24
CA GLY A 2 8.55 -4.24 -5.71
C GLY A 2 9.00 -2.99 -6.47
N ALA A 3 10.09 -3.11 -7.24
CA ALA A 3 10.45 -2.14 -8.26
C ALA A 3 9.72 -2.47 -9.57
N VAL A 4 8.45 -2.13 -9.64
CA VAL A 4 7.61 -2.36 -10.83
C VAL A 4 6.86 -1.07 -11.14
N LYS A 5 6.86 -0.69 -12.42
CA LYS A 5 6.03 0.40 -12.94
C LYS A 5 4.63 -0.14 -13.21
N PHE A 6 3.61 0.48 -12.65
CA PHE A 6 2.23 0.08 -12.89
C PHE A 6 1.77 0.49 -14.29
N GLY A 7 0.81 -0.26 -14.82
CA GLY A 7 0.14 0.11 -16.06
C GLY A 7 -0.64 1.43 -15.91
N PRO A 8 -0.90 2.13 -17.02
CA PRO A 8 -1.56 3.44 -17.01
C PRO A 8 -2.99 3.42 -16.44
N ASN A 9 -3.60 2.23 -16.37
CA ASN A 9 -4.93 2.03 -15.84
C ASN A 9 -4.96 2.11 -14.30
N VAL A 10 -3.83 2.01 -13.59
CA VAL A 10 -3.82 2.15 -12.13
C VAL A 10 -3.83 3.63 -11.76
N LYS A 11 -4.88 4.06 -11.06
CA LYS A 11 -5.10 5.47 -10.68
C LYS A 11 -4.76 5.79 -9.25
N LYS A 12 -4.93 4.83 -8.33
CA LYS A 12 -4.64 5.04 -6.91
C LYS A 12 -4.38 3.70 -6.21
N VAL A 13 -3.51 3.74 -5.21
CA VAL A 13 -3.27 2.59 -4.31
C VAL A 13 -3.45 3.05 -2.87
N SER A 14 -4.26 2.32 -2.11
CA SER A 14 -4.58 2.64 -0.72
C SER A 14 -4.28 1.45 0.18
N LEU A 15 -3.49 1.64 1.22
CA LEU A 15 -3.16 0.62 2.21
C LEU A 15 -3.70 1.03 3.59
N VAL A 16 -4.61 0.23 4.14
CA VAL A 16 -5.12 0.39 5.51
C VAL A 16 -4.65 -0.78 6.34
N TYR A 17 -4.00 -0.52 7.48
CA TYR A 17 -3.53 -1.57 8.38
C TYR A 17 -3.43 -1.08 9.83
N SER A 18 -3.35 -2.01 10.79
CA SER A 18 -3.11 -1.67 12.19
C SER A 18 -1.63 -1.77 12.61
N LYS A 19 -1.20 -0.88 13.49
CA LYS A 19 0.11 -0.99 14.15
C LYS A 19 0.16 -2.11 15.20
N ARG A 20 -0.99 -2.61 15.65
CA ARG A 20 -1.13 -3.70 16.62
C ARG A 20 -0.97 -5.08 15.97
N ASN A 21 -1.24 -6.14 16.74
CA ASN A 21 -0.98 -7.53 16.34
C ASN A 21 -1.74 -7.93 15.05
N ASN A 22 -1.34 -9.05 14.42
CA ASN A 22 -1.93 -9.60 13.18
C ASN A 22 -1.77 -8.77 11.89
N ASN A 23 -0.90 -7.75 11.89
CA ASN A 23 -0.66 -6.88 10.73
C ASN A 23 0.83 -6.80 10.31
N ALA A 24 1.64 -7.80 10.68
CA ALA A 24 3.08 -7.81 10.41
C ALA A 24 3.41 -7.76 8.91
N GLY A 25 2.65 -8.45 8.07
CA GLY A 25 2.82 -8.43 6.61
C GLY A 25 2.62 -7.04 6.00
N ALA A 26 1.58 -6.31 6.44
CA ALA A 26 1.33 -4.95 5.97
C ALA A 26 2.43 -3.98 6.41
N ARG A 27 2.94 -4.12 7.64
CA ARG A 27 4.11 -3.35 8.13
C ARG A 27 5.35 -3.62 7.31
N TYR A 28 5.64 -4.89 7.02
CA TYR A 28 6.76 -5.29 6.18
C TYR A 28 6.62 -4.73 4.76
N PHE A 29 5.42 -4.83 4.16
CA PHE A 29 5.15 -4.28 2.84
C PHE A 29 5.37 -2.76 2.79
N LYS A 30 4.86 -2.01 3.78
CA LYS A 30 5.08 -0.56 3.89
C LYS A 30 6.58 -0.22 3.97
N LYS A 31 7.36 -1.00 4.71
CA LYS A 31 8.79 -0.72 4.93
C LYS A 31 9.66 -1.09 3.74
N GLU A 32 9.44 -2.26 3.14
CA GLU A 32 10.37 -2.84 2.16
C GLU A 32 9.94 -2.64 0.71
N ASN A 33 8.63 -2.75 0.43
CA ASN A 33 8.11 -2.78 -0.94
C ASN A 33 7.55 -1.43 -1.38
N LEU A 34 6.78 -0.77 -0.51
CA LEU A 34 6.11 0.48 -0.83
C LEU A 34 7.07 1.61 -1.28
N PRO A 35 8.25 1.82 -0.67
CA PRO A 35 9.18 2.84 -1.13
C PRO A 35 9.68 2.59 -2.55
N ARG A 36 9.87 1.32 -2.92
CA ARG A 36 10.28 0.91 -4.26
C ARG A 36 9.16 1.15 -5.29
N ILE A 37 7.91 0.94 -4.88
CA ILE A 37 6.73 1.24 -5.71
C ILE A 37 6.62 2.76 -5.93
N ILE A 38 6.72 3.57 -4.87
CA ILE A 38 6.67 5.04 -4.97
C ILE A 38 7.77 5.56 -5.90
N TYR A 39 9.00 5.06 -5.75
CA TYR A 39 10.13 5.46 -6.58
C TYR A 39 9.89 5.21 -8.08
N ASN A 40 9.29 4.08 -8.44
CA ASN A 40 9.00 3.74 -9.84
C ASN A 40 7.70 4.35 -10.38
N ASN A 41 6.86 4.90 -9.51
CA ASN A 41 5.54 5.44 -9.86
C ASN A 41 5.32 6.82 -9.17
N PRO A 42 6.14 7.83 -9.46
CA PRO A 42 6.13 9.11 -8.74
C PRO A 42 4.82 9.90 -8.91
N SER A 43 4.10 9.66 -10.00
CA SER A 43 2.82 10.31 -10.30
C SER A 43 1.60 9.54 -9.76
N LEU A 44 1.80 8.37 -9.14
CA LEU A 44 0.70 7.57 -8.62
C LEU A 44 0.34 8.05 -7.20
N PRO A 45 -0.91 8.46 -6.96
CA PRO A 45 -1.42 8.69 -5.61
C PRO A 45 -1.38 7.40 -4.79
N ILE A 46 -0.60 7.41 -3.70
CA ILE A 46 -0.49 6.30 -2.77
C ILE A 46 -0.85 6.80 -1.36
N GLU A 47 -1.88 6.22 -0.77
CA GLU A 47 -2.36 6.56 0.57
C GLU A 47 -2.10 5.41 1.54
N VAL A 48 -1.61 5.73 2.73
CA VAL A 48 -1.34 4.75 3.79
C VAL A 48 -1.97 5.20 5.09
N THR A 49 -2.96 4.45 5.56
CA THR A 49 -3.66 4.69 6.82
C THR A 49 -3.24 3.64 7.85
N ALA A 50 -2.53 4.09 8.88
CA ALA A 50 -2.10 3.25 9.99
C ALA A 50 -2.98 3.49 11.22
N LEU A 51 -3.80 2.50 11.58
CA LEU A 51 -4.73 2.55 12.72
C LEU A 51 -4.08 2.01 14.00
N GLU A 52 -4.52 2.50 15.16
CA GLU A 52 -4.08 2.03 16.48
C GLU A 52 -4.97 0.90 17.04
N GLU A 53 -6.12 0.67 16.42
CA GLU A 53 -7.13 -0.32 16.82
C GLU A 53 -6.61 -1.75 16.67
N LYS A 54 -7.08 -2.65 17.54
CA LYS A 54 -6.82 -4.09 17.42
C LYS A 54 -7.77 -4.70 16.38
N ASP A 55 -7.41 -5.87 15.85
CA ASP A 55 -8.25 -6.67 14.95
C ASP A 55 -8.66 -6.00 13.62
N VAL A 56 -7.99 -4.91 13.24
CA VAL A 56 -8.10 -4.33 11.89
C VAL A 56 -7.54 -5.33 10.88
N LYS A 57 -8.36 -5.67 9.89
CA LYS A 57 -7.93 -6.47 8.75
C LYS A 57 -7.11 -5.61 7.79
N PRO A 58 -5.84 -5.94 7.51
CA PRO A 58 -5.04 -5.20 6.55
C PRO A 58 -5.67 -5.30 5.16
N THR A 59 -5.94 -4.17 4.54
CA THR A 59 -6.62 -4.08 3.24
C THR A 59 -5.81 -3.22 2.29
N LEU A 60 -5.53 -3.77 1.11
CA LEU A 60 -4.88 -3.06 0.00
C LEU A 60 -5.91 -2.90 -1.11
N THR A 61 -6.22 -1.65 -1.45
CA THR A 61 -7.15 -1.29 -2.52
C THR A 61 -6.36 -0.71 -3.68
N VAL A 62 -6.63 -1.19 -4.88
CA VAL A 62 -6.07 -0.67 -6.13
C VAL A 62 -7.22 -0.17 -6.97
N GLU A 63 -7.24 1.12 -7.26
CA GLU A 63 -8.25 1.75 -8.09
C GLU A 63 -7.76 1.78 -9.54
N PHE A 64 -8.60 1.29 -10.44
CA PHE A 64 -8.33 1.28 -11.86
C PHE A 64 -9.22 2.31 -12.57
N GLY A 65 -8.66 3.06 -13.51
CA GLY A 65 -9.41 3.89 -14.45
C GLY A 65 -10.14 3.01 -15.45
N ILE A 66 -11.38 3.41 -15.76
CA ILE A 66 -12.20 2.86 -16.86
C ILE A 66 -11.73 3.47 -18.18
#